data_AF-A0A816ZMU1-F1
#
_entry.id   AF-A0A816ZMU1-F1
#
_cell.length_a   1.000
_cell.length_b   1.000
_cell.length_c   1.000
_cell.angle_alpha   90.00
_cell.angle_beta   90.00
_cell.angle_gamma   90.00
#
_symmetry.space_group_name_H-M   'P 1'
#
loop_
_entity.id
_entity.type
_entity.pdbx_description
1 polymer ?
#
loop_
_entity_poly.entity_id
_entity_poly.type
_entity_poly.pdbx_seq_one_letter_code
_entity_poly.pdbx_strand_id
1 'polypeptide(L)'
;MDEIELFECQQELNDTALSGYQQVERVIAHEKNRELENSYDYLCKWDGLQYSECTWEDGNLIGKRFQSQIDEYHERLKQQNEDLQLQQQQQQQSSASGRKKSNIIRPRFSPITVQPLYLAPNETEFKLRDYQLEGLNWLAHSWCKQNSVILADEMGLVIRSILSECCLRR
;
A
#
# COMPACT_ATOMS: atom_id res chain seq x y z
N MET A 1 -34.31 6.59 30.03
CA MET A 1 -33.25 5.57 30.08
C MET A 1 -32.37 5.73 28.85
N ASP A 2 -32.98 5.96 27.69
CA ASP A 2 -32.33 6.10 26.38
C ASP A 2 -31.46 7.36 26.17
N GLU A 3 -31.77 8.51 26.81
CA GLU A 3 -30.99 9.75 26.61
C GLU A 3 -29.60 9.70 27.28
N ILE A 4 -29.48 9.03 28.42
CA ILE A 4 -28.20 8.87 29.13
C ILE A 4 -27.30 7.93 28.31
N GLU A 5 -27.85 6.82 27.84
CA GLU A 5 -27.13 5.85 26.99
C GLU A 5 -26.68 6.49 25.66
N LEU A 6 -27.54 7.29 25.02
CA LEU A 6 -27.18 8.01 23.80
C LEU A 6 -26.03 9.00 24.04
N PHE A 7 -26.07 9.72 25.17
CA PHE A 7 -25.01 10.64 25.55
C PHE A 7 -23.69 9.92 25.82
N GLU A 8 -23.73 8.77 26.50
CA GLU A 8 -22.58 7.93 26.77
C GLU A 8 -21.96 7.39 25.47
N CYS A 9 -22.77 6.84 24.55
CA CYS A 9 -22.29 6.40 23.24
C CYS A 9 -21.64 7.55 22.45
N GLN A 10 -22.23 8.74 22.48
CA GLN A 10 -21.67 9.89 21.76
C GLN A 10 -20.32 10.33 22.35
N GLN A 11 -20.14 10.25 23.67
CA GLN A 11 -18.86 10.51 24.29
C GLN A 11 -17.82 9.45 23.91
N GLU A 12 -18.17 8.16 23.96
CA GLU A 12 -17.25 7.08 23.58
C GLU A 12 -16.76 7.21 22.12
N LEU A 13 -17.65 7.60 21.20
CA LEU A 13 -17.29 7.86 19.81
C LEU A 13 -16.31 9.03 19.68
N ASN A 14 -16.56 10.12 20.41
CA ASN A 14 -15.68 11.29 20.39
C ASN A 14 -14.29 10.97 20.98
N ASP A 15 -14.25 10.24 22.09
CA ASP A 15 -12.99 9.84 22.73
C ASP A 15 -12.18 8.90 21.83
N THR A 16 -12.87 7.98 21.14
CA THR A 16 -12.24 7.10 20.15
C THR A 16 -11.64 7.91 19.00
N ALA A 17 -12.37 8.89 18.48
CA ALA A 17 -11.90 9.76 17.41
C ALA A 17 -10.68 10.59 17.84
N LEU A 18 -10.75 11.23 19.02
CA LEU A 18 -9.65 12.03 19.58
C LEU A 18 -8.41 11.18 19.83
N SER A 19 -8.57 9.93 20.28
CA SER A 19 -7.46 9.00 20.44
C SER A 19 -6.81 8.67 19.10
N GLY A 20 -7.62 8.47 18.05
CA GLY A 20 -7.15 8.23 16.68
C GLY A 20 -6.30 9.38 16.14
N TYR A 21 -6.72 10.63 16.37
CA TYR A 21 -6.00 11.82 15.89
C TYR A 21 -4.57 11.97 16.44
N GLN A 22 -4.24 11.26 17.53
CA GLN A 22 -2.89 11.24 18.11
C GLN A 22 -2.02 10.09 17.61
N GLN A 23 -2.55 9.22 16.74
CA GLN A 23 -1.81 8.10 16.18
C GLN A 23 -1.26 8.47 14.80
N VAL A 24 0.00 8.12 14.57
CA VAL A 24 0.61 8.28 13.25
C VAL A 24 0.15 7.12 12.36
N GLU A 25 -0.61 7.44 11.32
CA GLU A 25 -0.96 6.46 10.29
C GLU A 25 0.22 6.21 9.35
N ARG A 26 0.90 7.27 8.91
CA ARG A 26 1.96 7.17 7.92
C ARG A 26 2.98 8.30 8.02
N VAL A 27 4.26 7.97 7.82
CA VAL A 27 5.31 8.97 7.56
C VAL A 27 5.38 9.30 6.06
N ILE A 28 5.32 10.59 5.73
CA ILE A 28 5.31 11.09 4.34
C ILE A 28 6.70 11.50 3.89
N ALA A 29 7.43 12.22 4.73
CA ALA A 29 8.73 12.79 4.42
C ALA A 29 9.63 12.81 5.66
N HIS A 30 10.94 12.98 5.45
CA HIS A 30 11.92 13.22 6.50
C HIS A 30 12.83 14.40 6.13
N GLU A 31 13.24 15.19 7.12
CA GLU A 31 14.24 16.26 6.99
C GLU A 31 15.32 16.05 8.04
N LYS A 32 16.57 16.40 7.73
CA LYS A 32 17.66 16.31 8.72
C LYS A 32 17.44 17.35 9.81
N ASN A 33 17.46 16.90 11.06
CA ASN A 33 17.32 17.79 12.21
C ASN A 33 18.52 18.77 12.24
N ARG A 34 18.23 20.05 12.49
CA ARG A 34 19.23 21.11 12.44
C ARG A 34 20.11 21.18 13.70
N GLU A 35 19.62 20.67 14.81
CA GLU A 35 20.24 20.80 16.13
C GLU A 35 20.98 19.51 16.54
N LEU A 36 20.43 18.35 16.19
CA LEU A 36 20.97 17.05 16.55
C LEU A 36 21.67 16.38 15.37
N GLU A 37 22.95 16.08 15.55
CA GLU A 37 23.74 15.38 14.52
C GLU A 37 23.20 13.97 14.28
N ASN A 38 22.95 13.65 13.01
CA ASN A 38 22.40 12.36 12.56
C ASN A 38 20.97 12.03 13.05
N SER A 39 20.18 13.03 13.43
CA SER A 39 18.74 12.89 13.69
C SER A 39 17.92 13.39 12.50
N TYR A 40 16.70 12.87 12.36
CA TYR A 40 15.75 13.27 11.33
C TYR A 40 14.40 13.59 11.96
N ASP A 41 13.75 14.64 11.46
CA ASP A 41 12.37 14.97 11.80
C ASP A 41 11.47 14.41 10.70
N TYR A 42 10.24 14.04 11.06
CA TYR A 42 9.33 13.32 10.16
C TYR A 42 8.04 14.09 9.97
N LEU A 43 7.56 14.14 8.72
CA LEU A 43 6.23 14.65 8.40
C LEU A 43 5.21 13.53 8.60
N CYS A 44 4.40 13.66 9.64
CA CYS A 44 3.45 12.64 10.07
C CYS A 44 2.05 12.92 9.50
N LYS A 45 1.45 11.89 8.91
CA LYS A 45 0.02 11.82 8.61
C LYS A 45 -0.69 11.18 9.79
N TRP A 46 -1.60 11.94 10.40
CA TRP A 46 -2.40 11.51 11.54
C TRP A 46 -3.61 10.69 11.09
N ASP A 47 -3.93 9.65 11.86
CA ASP A 47 -5.12 8.84 11.60
C ASP A 47 -6.39 9.69 11.80
N GLY A 48 -7.41 9.45 10.98
CA GLY A 48 -8.66 10.21 11.01
C GLY A 48 -8.59 11.67 10.55
N LEU A 49 -7.41 12.20 10.21
CA LEU A 49 -7.21 13.58 9.75
C LEU A 49 -6.82 13.67 8.27
N GLN A 50 -7.01 14.85 7.68
CA GLN A 50 -6.71 15.09 6.27
C GLN A 50 -5.22 15.35 6.04
N TYR A 51 -4.75 15.19 4.80
CA TYR A 51 -3.34 15.45 4.45
C TYR A 51 -2.90 16.90 4.73
N SER A 52 -3.82 17.86 4.71
CA SER A 52 -3.52 19.26 5.05
C SER A 52 -3.14 19.45 6.51
N GLU A 53 -3.47 18.50 7.38
CA GLU A 53 -3.23 18.56 8.83
C GLU A 53 -1.97 17.79 9.22
N CYS A 54 -1.12 17.39 8.25
CA CYS A 54 0.16 16.76 8.54
C CYS A 54 1.11 17.76 9.21
N THR A 55 1.84 17.30 10.23
CA THR A 55 2.78 18.12 10.98
C THR A 55 4.18 17.48 11.01
N TRP A 56 5.20 18.33 11.13
CA TRP A 56 6.57 17.89 11.33
C TRP A 56 6.81 17.61 12.81
N GLU A 57 7.24 16.40 13.11
CA GLU A 57 7.45 15.91 14.47
C GLU A 57 8.89 15.45 14.68
N ASP A 58 9.36 15.57 15.92
CA ASP A 58 10.71 15.16 16.31
C ASP A 58 10.89 13.63 16.15
N GLY A 59 11.98 13.24 15.49
CA GLY A 59 12.23 11.82 15.22
C GLY A 59 12.48 10.96 16.45
N ASN A 60 12.98 11.53 17.54
CA ASN A 60 13.15 10.78 18.79
C ASN A 60 11.81 10.53 19.47
N LEU A 61 10.87 11.46 19.35
CA LEU A 61 9.51 11.28 19.86
C LEU A 61 8.75 10.23 19.03
N ILE A 62 8.77 10.36 17.70
CA ILE A 62 8.08 9.43 16.81
C ILE A 62 8.72 8.04 16.87
N GLY A 63 10.04 7.94 16.89
CA GLY A 63 10.75 6.66 17.00
C GLY A 63 10.45 5.89 18.29
N LYS A 64 10.09 6.56 19.38
CA LYS A 64 9.73 5.88 20.64
C LYS A 64 8.40 5.13 20.56
N ARG A 65 7.42 5.66 19.81
CA ARG A 65 6.04 5.15 19.81
C ARG A 65 5.59 4.57 18.47
N PHE A 66 6.18 5.01 17.37
CA PHE A 66 5.75 4.75 16.00
C PHE A 66 6.94 4.32 15.11
N GLN A 67 7.83 3.50 15.66
CA GLN A 67 8.99 3.01 14.91
C GLN A 67 8.60 2.20 13.67
N SER A 68 7.52 1.41 13.76
CA SER A 68 7.07 0.60 12.62
C SER A 68 6.68 1.44 11.41
N GLN A 69 6.08 2.61 11.62
CA GLN A 69 5.71 3.54 10.54
C GLN A 69 6.93 4.19 9.90
N ILE A 70 8.00 4.42 10.69
CA ILE A 70 9.29 4.90 10.18
C ILE A 70 9.95 3.80 9.33
N ASP A 71 9.98 2.57 9.82
CA ASP A 71 10.60 1.44 9.12
C ASP A 71 9.89 1.20 7.77
N GLU A 72 8.55 1.19 7.77
CA GLU A 72 7.75 1.06 6.55
C GLU A 72 8.04 2.20 5.56
N TYR A 73 8.25 3.43 6.05
CA TYR A 73 8.61 4.56 5.21
C TYR A 73 9.97 4.39 4.53
N HIS A 74 10.99 3.96 5.28
CA HIS A 74 12.32 3.69 4.71
C HIS A 74 12.29 2.51 3.74
N GLU A 75 11.48 1.49 3.99
CA GLU A 75 11.28 0.38 3.07
C GLU A 75 10.66 0.86 1.75
N ARG A 76 9.60 1.69 1.81
CA ARG A 76 9.00 2.29 0.60
C ARG A 76 10.01 3.15 -0.17
N LEU A 77 10.81 3.96 0.52
CA LEU A 77 11.85 4.77 -0.13
C LEU A 77 12.89 3.90 -0.84
N LYS A 78 13.31 2.80 -0.21
CA LYS A 78 14.26 1.86 -0.81
C LYS A 78 13.71 1.24 -2.08
N GLN A 79 12.47 0.73 -2.03
CA GLN A 79 11.78 0.15 -3.19
C GLN A 79 11.66 1.17 -4.35
N GLN A 80 11.24 2.41 -4.04
CA GLN A 80 11.17 3.47 -5.05
C GLN A 80 12.52 3.78 -5.71
N ASN A 81 13.60 3.79 -4.92
CA ASN A 81 14.94 4.03 -5.45
C ASN A 81 15.43 2.86 -6.33
N GLU A 82 15.15 1.62 -5.94
CA GLU A 82 15.45 0.43 -6.74
C GLU A 82 14.71 0.46 -8.08
N ASP A 83 13.42 0.79 -8.08
CA ASP A 83 12.61 0.93 -9.30
C ASP A 83 13.14 2.02 -10.23
N LEU A 84 13.50 3.19 -9.68
CA LEU A 84 14.09 4.29 -10.44
C LEU A 84 15.43 3.90 -11.06
N GLN A 85 16.25 3.12 -10.35
CA GLN A 85 17.52 2.61 -10.88
C GLN A 85 17.30 1.61 -12.02
N LEU A 86 16.34 0.69 -11.88
CA LEU A 86 15.98 -0.27 -12.93
C LEU A 86 15.47 0.43 -14.18
N GLN A 87 14.65 1.48 -14.03
CA GLN A 87 14.17 2.28 -15.16
C GLN A 87 15.30 3.02 -15.86
N GLN A 88 16.25 3.60 -15.11
CA GLN A 88 17.41 4.29 -15.68
C GLN A 88 18.33 3.32 -16.45
N GLN A 89 18.59 2.13 -15.93
CA GLN A 89 19.39 1.10 -16.62
C GLN A 89 18.73 0.66 -17.94
N GLN A 90 17.40 0.49 -17.95
CA GLN A 90 16.66 0.14 -19.17
C GLN A 90 16.70 1.26 -20.23
N GLN A 91 16.68 2.53 -19.81
CA GLN A 91 16.81 3.68 -20.70
C GLN A 91 18.21 3.79 -21.33
N GLN A 92 19.26 3.49 -20.57
CA GLN A 92 20.65 3.52 -21.08
C GLN A 92 20.93 2.41 -22.10
N GLN A 93 20.28 1.25 -22.00
CA GLN A 93 20.43 0.16 -22.98
C GLN A 93 19.64 0.40 -24.27
N SER A 94 18.59 1.23 -24.24
CA SER A 94 17.72 1.50 -25.39
C SER A 94 18.15 2.72 -26.23
N SER A 95 19.10 3.54 -25.77
CA SER A 95 19.70 4.62 -26.55
C SER A 95 20.70 4.15 -27.62
N ALA A 96 21.16 2.89 -27.55
CA ALA A 96 22.04 2.28 -28.55
C ALA A 96 21.29 1.60 -29.72
N SER A 97 19.97 1.39 -29.60
CA SER A 97 19.14 0.76 -30.63
C SER A 97 17.82 1.53 -30.72
N GLY A 98 17.69 2.39 -31.74
CA GLY A 98 16.62 3.39 -31.91
C GLY A 98 15.18 2.88 -32.08
N ARG A 99 14.74 1.87 -31.33
CA ARG A 99 13.35 1.40 -31.27
C ARG A 99 12.74 1.74 -29.91
N LYS A 100 12.13 2.92 -29.85
CA LYS A 100 11.14 3.26 -28.82
C LYS A 100 9.88 2.42 -29.03
N LYS A 101 9.81 1.25 -28.42
CA LYS A 101 8.57 0.62 -27.95
C LYS A 101 8.95 -0.20 -26.73
N SER A 102 8.46 0.17 -25.55
CA SER A 102 8.27 -0.78 -24.46
C SER A 102 7.26 -1.83 -24.95
N ASN A 103 7.74 -2.76 -25.78
CA ASN A 103 7.05 -4.02 -25.98
C ASN A 103 7.20 -4.74 -24.65
N ILE A 104 6.30 -4.45 -23.71
CA ILE A 104 6.06 -5.33 -22.58
C ILE A 104 5.64 -6.65 -23.22
N ILE A 105 6.62 -7.53 -23.45
CA ILE A 105 6.38 -8.88 -23.91
C ILE A 105 5.68 -9.53 -22.73
N ARG A 106 4.35 -9.60 -22.82
CA ARG A 106 3.55 -10.19 -21.76
C ARG A 106 3.96 -11.66 -21.64
N PRO A 107 4.26 -12.14 -20.43
CA PRO A 107 4.61 -13.54 -20.23
C PRO A 107 3.45 -14.44 -20.66
N ARG A 108 3.78 -15.69 -21.03
CA ARG A 108 2.75 -16.70 -21.24
C ARG A 108 2.00 -16.92 -19.94
N PHE A 109 0.68 -17.07 -20.06
CA PHE A 109 -0.17 -17.33 -18.91
C PHE A 109 0.25 -18.64 -18.22
N SER A 110 0.39 -18.57 -16.89
CA SER A 110 0.59 -19.74 -16.03
C SER A 110 -0.54 -19.74 -15.00
N PRO A 111 -1.32 -20.83 -14.90
CA PRO A 111 -2.45 -20.89 -13.99
C PRO A 111 -1.99 -20.85 -12.53
N ILE A 112 -2.63 -20.00 -11.75
CA ILE A 112 -2.46 -19.88 -10.31
C ILE A 112 -3.37 -20.93 -9.68
N THR A 113 -2.81 -22.08 -9.31
CA THR A 113 -3.54 -23.19 -8.69
C THR A 113 -3.60 -23.11 -7.17
N VAL A 114 -2.67 -22.37 -6.57
CA VAL A 114 -2.56 -22.15 -5.13
C VAL A 114 -2.51 -20.65 -4.87
N GLN A 115 -3.20 -20.20 -3.82
CA GLN A 115 -3.12 -18.81 -3.39
C GLN A 115 -1.66 -18.44 -3.12
N PRO A 116 -1.12 -17.41 -3.77
CA PRO A 116 0.26 -17.03 -3.56
C PRO A 116 0.46 -16.49 -2.15
N LEU A 117 1.62 -16.79 -1.56
CA LEU A 117 1.95 -16.51 -0.16
C LEU A 117 1.81 -15.03 0.22
N TYR A 118 1.99 -14.11 -0.74
CA TYR A 118 1.86 -12.67 -0.49
C TYR A 118 0.42 -12.22 -0.21
N LEU A 119 -0.60 -13.00 -0.59
CA LEU A 119 -2.01 -12.66 -0.30
C LEU A 119 -2.50 -13.19 1.05
N ALA A 120 -1.83 -14.21 1.59
CA ALA A 120 -2.13 -14.78 2.89
C ALA A 120 -0.81 -15.27 3.49
N PRO A 121 -0.08 -14.40 4.21
CA PRO A 121 1.18 -14.77 4.86
C PRO A 121 0.99 -15.91 5.87
N ASN A 122 -0.21 -16.00 6.46
CA ASN A 122 -0.64 -17.05 7.36
C ASN A 122 -1.83 -17.80 6.73
N GLU A 123 -1.69 -19.10 6.42
CA GLU A 123 -2.69 -19.91 5.71
C GLU A 123 -4.07 -20.00 6.41
N THR A 124 -4.15 -19.60 7.67
CA THR A 124 -5.36 -19.66 8.50
C THR A 124 -6.31 -18.49 8.31
N GLU A 125 -5.84 -17.34 7.81
CA GLU A 125 -6.65 -16.13 7.62
C GLU A 125 -6.59 -15.70 6.14
N PHE A 126 -7.69 -15.14 5.61
CA PHE A 126 -7.78 -14.63 4.23
C PHE A 126 -7.59 -15.67 3.10
N LYS A 127 -8.01 -16.92 3.32
CA LYS A 127 -8.01 -17.95 2.27
C LYS A 127 -9.04 -17.63 1.18
N LEU A 128 -8.58 -17.57 -0.07
CA LEU A 128 -9.44 -17.41 -1.24
C LEU A 128 -10.31 -18.65 -1.45
N ARG A 129 -11.59 -18.43 -1.78
CA ARG A 129 -12.49 -19.48 -2.28
C ARG A 129 -12.16 -19.80 -3.74
N ASP A 130 -12.51 -21.01 -4.18
CA ASP A 130 -12.17 -21.51 -5.52
C ASP A 130 -12.61 -20.59 -6.66
N TYR A 131 -13.84 -20.03 -6.58
CA TYR A 131 -14.35 -19.11 -7.59
C TYR A 131 -13.57 -17.78 -7.63
N GLN A 132 -12.98 -17.34 -6.52
CA GLN A 132 -12.16 -16.12 -6.48
C GLN A 132 -10.81 -16.36 -7.16
N LEU A 133 -10.25 -17.56 -6.99
CA LEU A 133 -9.04 -17.98 -7.68
C LEU A 133 -9.28 -18.16 -9.19
N GLU A 134 -10.45 -18.69 -9.59
CA GLU A 134 -10.86 -18.77 -10.98
C GLU A 134 -11.01 -17.38 -11.62
N GLY A 135 -11.63 -16.43 -10.89
CA GLY A 135 -11.72 -15.03 -11.31
C GLY A 135 -10.34 -14.39 -11.50
N LEU A 136 -9.39 -14.61 -10.58
CA LEU A 136 -8.01 -14.13 -10.69
C LEU A 136 -7.28 -14.73 -11.91
N ASN A 137 -7.47 -16.03 -12.15
CA ASN A 137 -6.93 -16.71 -13.33
C ASN A 137 -7.49 -16.16 -14.64
N TRP A 138 -8.80 -15.89 -14.68
CA TRP A 138 -9.44 -15.28 -15.86
C TRP A 138 -8.86 -13.90 -16.20
N LEU A 139 -8.58 -13.09 -15.17
CA LEU A 139 -7.97 -11.77 -15.32
C LEU A 139 -6.52 -11.85 -15.77
N ALA A 140 -5.71 -12.70 -15.13
CA ALA A 140 -4.32 -12.92 -15.50
C ALA A 140 -4.21 -13.44 -16.95
N HIS A 141 -5.08 -14.36 -17.34
CA HIS A 141 -5.15 -14.86 -18.72
C HIS A 141 -5.55 -13.76 -19.71
N SER A 142 -6.54 -12.94 -19.39
CA SER A 142 -6.98 -11.82 -20.23
C SER A 142 -5.88 -10.75 -20.38
N TRP A 143 -5.15 -10.46 -19.29
CA TRP A 143 -3.99 -9.58 -19.30
C TRP A 143 -2.87 -10.13 -20.18
N CYS A 144 -2.53 -11.42 -20.10
CA CYS A 144 -1.55 -12.07 -20.99
C CYS A 144 -1.94 -11.96 -22.47
N LYS A 145 -3.24 -11.94 -22.79
CA LYS A 145 -3.78 -11.79 -24.15
C LYS A 145 -3.98 -10.35 -24.62
N GLN A 146 -3.61 -9.35 -23.83
CA GLN A 146 -3.83 -7.92 -24.15
C GLN A 146 -5.31 -7.51 -24.27
N ASN A 147 -6.21 -8.28 -23.66
CA ASN A 147 -7.64 -7.95 -23.66
C ASN A 147 -8.00 -7.16 -22.42
N SER A 148 -8.61 -5.98 -22.61
CA SER A 148 -9.24 -5.22 -21.53
C SER A 148 -10.52 -5.92 -21.08
N VAL A 149 -10.73 -6.02 -19.77
CA VAL A 149 -11.86 -6.72 -19.16
C VAL A 149 -12.43 -5.87 -18.02
N ILE A 150 -13.73 -6.00 -17.77
CA ILE A 150 -14.43 -5.30 -16.69
C ILE A 150 -14.99 -6.35 -15.74
N LEU A 151 -14.73 -6.17 -14.45
CA LEU A 151 -15.35 -6.97 -13.39
C LEU A 151 -16.65 -6.31 -12.95
N ALA A 152 -17.76 -6.98 -13.22
CA ALA A 152 -19.10 -6.56 -12.83
C ALA A 152 -19.65 -7.45 -11.71
N ASP A 153 -18.86 -7.63 -10.65
CA ASP A 153 -19.24 -8.47 -9.51
C ASP A 153 -19.95 -7.66 -8.41
N GLU A 154 -20.81 -8.33 -7.63
CA GLU A 154 -21.64 -7.69 -6.61
C GLU A 154 -20.79 -7.08 -5.48
N MET A 155 -21.21 -5.89 -5.04
CA MET A 155 -20.54 -5.01 -4.08
C MET A 155 -20.24 -5.74 -2.76
N GLY A 156 -19.04 -6.30 -2.60
CA GLY A 156 -18.61 -6.99 -1.38
C GLY A 156 -17.54 -8.07 -1.57
N LEU A 157 -17.20 -8.43 -2.82
CA LEU A 157 -16.21 -9.48 -3.05
C LEU A 157 -14.77 -8.93 -3.02
N VAL A 158 -13.98 -9.50 -2.11
CA VAL A 158 -12.55 -9.28 -1.77
C VAL A 158 -11.60 -9.25 -2.99
N ILE A 159 -12.09 -9.69 -4.15
CA ILE A 159 -11.36 -9.74 -5.42
C ILE A 159 -10.87 -8.35 -5.84
N ARG A 160 -11.64 -7.27 -5.60
CA ARG A 160 -11.24 -5.91 -5.98
C ARG A 160 -9.99 -5.42 -5.23
N SER A 161 -9.90 -5.66 -3.93
CA SER A 161 -8.73 -5.25 -3.12
C SER A 161 -7.49 -6.07 -3.49
N ILE A 162 -7.66 -7.37 -3.74
CA ILE A 162 -6.57 -8.30 -4.08
C ILE A 162 -5.95 -8.00 -5.46
N LEU A 163 -6.76 -7.57 -6.43
CA LEU A 163 -6.28 -7.29 -7.78
C LEU A 163 -5.35 -6.09 -7.89
N SER A 164 -5.60 -5.03 -7.12
CA SER A 164 -4.72 -3.87 -7.09
C SER A 164 -3.31 -4.29 -6.66
N GLU A 165 -3.21 -5.18 -5.68
CA GLU A 165 -1.94 -5.62 -5.11
C GLU A 165 -1.24 -6.68 -5.97
N CYS A 166 -1.97 -7.62 -6.56
CA CYS A 166 -1.45 -8.62 -7.49
C CYS A 166 -0.91 -8.03 -8.80
N CYS A 167 -1.58 -7.02 -9.37
CA CYS A 167 -1.25 -6.49 -10.69
C CYS A 167 -0.14 -5.44 -10.68
N LEU A 168 0.14 -4.78 -9.55
CA LEU A 168 1.19 -3.75 -9.44
C LEU A 168 2.58 -4.31 -9.12
N ARG A 169 2.67 -5.54 -8.58
CA ARG A 169 3.94 -6.15 -8.14
C ARG A 169 4.50 -7.24 -9.07
N ARG A 170 4.07 -7.29 -10.35
CA ARG A 170 4.59 -8.22 -11.37
C ARG A 170 4.90 -7.51 -12.68
#